data_AF-A0A3D4VRI3-F1
#
_entry.id   AF-A0A3D4VRI3-F1
#
_cell.length_a   1.000
_cell.length_b   1.000
_cell.length_c   1.000
_cell.angle_alpha   90.00
_cell.angle_beta   90.00
_cell.angle_gamma   90.00
#
_symmetry.space_group_name_H-M   'P 1'
#
loop_
_entity.id
_entity.type
_entity.pdbx_description
1 polymer ?
#
loop_
_entity_poly.entity_id
_entity_poly.type
_entity_poly.pdbx_seq_one_letter_code
_entity_poly.pdbx_strand_id
1 'polypeptide(L)'
;MNLYPYNHKIGQKIQTDAIDVAADHAYLAHFQRSATEAIAAAEGTVIGDFATSATVPTVKITGFTNPSCPKNLTVTCGGVDADVKAVQVVIEGTNYADEIISETFPAFTVNAFSTEIGSKAFKTVTKVTVPAMDGAGVTIHVGHGEKLGLPYLLPHNTVIKTVFDNTVEANAPTVTVSATALESNTIDLDSALNSKVVDVYLMV
;
A
#
# COMPACT_ATOMS: atom_id res chain seq x y z
N MET A 1 -24.06 -22.09 1.99
CA MET A 1 -24.53 -20.84 2.63
C MET A 1 -23.34 -20.32 3.44
N ASN A 2 -22.59 -19.34 2.93
CA ASN A 2 -21.51 -18.78 3.75
C ASN A 2 -22.18 -17.97 4.87
N LEU A 3 -21.89 -18.35 6.12
CA LEU A 3 -22.24 -17.52 7.27
C LEU A 3 -21.49 -16.20 7.12
N TYR A 4 -22.16 -15.09 7.43
CA TYR A 4 -21.51 -13.78 7.47
C TYR A 4 -20.37 -13.83 8.49
N PRO A 5 -19.18 -13.24 8.22
CA PRO A 5 -18.08 -13.24 9.18
C PRO A 5 -18.50 -12.66 10.53
N TYR A 6 -17.96 -13.22 11.63
CA TYR A 6 -18.22 -12.74 12.98
C TYR A 6 -17.73 -11.28 13.14
N ASN A 7 -18.58 -10.40 13.67
CA ASN A 7 -18.21 -9.01 13.95
C ASN A 7 -17.59 -8.91 15.34
N HIS A 8 -16.26 -8.80 15.38
CA HIS A 8 -15.49 -8.69 16.62
C HIS A 8 -15.85 -7.46 17.47
N LYS A 9 -16.48 -6.41 16.90
CA LYS A 9 -16.74 -5.12 17.58
C LYS A 9 -17.92 -5.10 18.58
N ILE A 10 -18.53 -6.24 18.91
CA ILE A 10 -19.74 -6.28 19.77
C ILE A 10 -19.52 -7.23 20.96
N GLY A 11 -19.77 -6.74 22.20
CA GLY A 11 -19.80 -7.58 23.41
C GLY A 11 -18.41 -7.95 23.98
N GLN A 12 -17.47 -7.01 23.97
CA GLN A 12 -16.03 -7.29 24.11
C GLN A 12 -15.45 -7.15 25.53
N LYS A 13 -16.24 -6.92 26.60
CA LYS A 13 -15.64 -6.69 27.93
C LYS A 13 -15.46 -7.98 28.72
N ILE A 14 -14.23 -8.22 29.18
CA ILE A 14 -13.84 -9.31 30.08
C ILE A 14 -13.68 -8.72 31.49
N GLN A 15 -14.27 -9.39 32.49
CA GLN A 15 -14.05 -9.04 33.89
C GLN A 15 -12.63 -9.41 34.31
N THR A 16 -11.93 -8.48 34.96
CA THR A 16 -10.62 -8.77 35.58
C THR A 16 -10.77 -9.05 37.07
N ASP A 17 -9.71 -9.54 37.71
CA ASP A 17 -9.66 -9.73 39.16
C ASP A 17 -9.64 -8.40 39.94
N ALA A 18 -9.37 -7.28 39.26
CA ALA A 18 -9.46 -5.94 39.83
C ALA A 18 -10.89 -5.40 39.71
N ILE A 19 -11.45 -4.97 40.84
CA ILE A 19 -12.77 -4.34 40.88
C ILE A 19 -12.82 -3.11 39.97
N ASP A 20 -13.93 -2.94 39.25
CA ASP A 20 -14.18 -1.86 38.30
C ASP A 20 -13.19 -1.76 37.13
N VAL A 21 -12.34 -2.78 36.93
CA VAL A 21 -11.45 -2.89 35.77
C VAL A 21 -11.96 -3.99 34.85
N ALA A 22 -12.33 -3.61 33.63
CA ALA A 22 -12.64 -4.52 32.55
C ALA A 22 -11.57 -4.42 31.47
N ALA A 23 -11.21 -5.56 30.87
CA ALA A 23 -10.33 -5.62 29.71
C ALA A 23 -11.15 -5.85 28.43
N ASP A 24 -10.62 -5.45 27.29
CA ASP A 24 -11.22 -5.78 26.00
C ASP A 24 -10.81 -7.19 25.56
N HIS A 25 -11.75 -7.95 25.01
CA HIS A 25 -11.56 -9.26 24.42
C HIS A 25 -11.02 -9.08 23.01
N ALA A 26 -9.86 -9.66 22.75
CA ALA A 26 -9.26 -9.73 21.42
C ALA A 26 -9.49 -11.09 20.76
N TYR A 27 -9.67 -11.10 19.45
CA TYR A 27 -9.70 -12.31 18.63
C TYR A 27 -8.43 -12.43 17.80
N LEU A 28 -7.92 -13.65 17.63
CA LEU A 28 -6.83 -13.91 16.69
C LEU A 28 -7.40 -14.04 15.28
N ALA A 29 -7.08 -13.10 14.42
CA ALA A 29 -7.35 -13.17 12.99
C ALA A 29 -6.15 -13.77 12.24
N HIS A 30 -6.44 -14.57 11.21
CA HIS A 30 -5.48 -15.07 10.24
C HIS A 30 -5.82 -14.50 8.87
N PHE A 31 -4.90 -13.73 8.31
CA PHE A 31 -5.03 -13.09 7.02
C PHE A 31 -3.94 -13.61 6.09
N GLN A 32 -4.33 -14.21 4.97
CA GLN A 32 -3.39 -14.80 4.02
C GLN A 32 -3.38 -14.04 2.69
N ARG A 33 -2.19 -13.94 2.10
CA ARG A 33 -1.99 -13.64 0.68
C ARG A 33 -1.44 -14.85 -0.06
N SER A 34 -2.03 -15.12 -1.21
CA SER A 34 -1.54 -16.14 -2.12
C SER A 34 -0.21 -15.74 -2.75
N ALA A 35 0.54 -16.74 -3.25
CA ALA A 35 1.77 -16.52 -4.01
C ALA A 35 1.60 -15.57 -5.22
N THR A 36 0.42 -15.57 -5.84
CA THR A 36 0.08 -14.70 -6.98
C THR A 36 -0.22 -13.26 -6.58
N GLU A 37 -0.58 -13.03 -5.31
CA GLU A 37 -0.80 -11.69 -4.75
C GLU A 37 0.48 -11.12 -4.13
N ALA A 38 1.24 -11.96 -3.42
CA ALA A 38 2.49 -11.62 -2.77
C ALA A 38 3.67 -11.65 -3.76
N ILE A 39 3.55 -10.85 -4.82
CA ILE A 39 4.60 -10.61 -5.82
C ILE A 39 5.54 -9.48 -5.36
N ALA A 40 6.78 -9.55 -5.84
CA ALA A 40 7.86 -8.62 -5.47
C ALA A 40 7.55 -7.22 -6.02
N ALA A 41 8.20 -6.18 -5.50
CA ALA A 41 8.09 -4.85 -6.09
C ALA A 41 8.52 -4.89 -7.56
N ALA A 42 7.76 -4.20 -8.40
CA ALA A 42 8.05 -4.13 -9.82
C ALA A 42 7.61 -2.79 -10.40
N GLU A 43 8.51 -2.20 -11.18
CA GLU A 43 8.31 -0.92 -11.84
C GLU A 43 7.44 -1.07 -13.09
N GLY A 44 6.64 -0.04 -13.40
CA GLY A 44 5.89 0.06 -14.65
C GLY A 44 4.75 -0.95 -14.80
N THR A 45 4.46 -1.72 -13.75
CA THR A 45 3.40 -2.74 -13.74
C THR A 45 2.01 -2.15 -13.65
N VAL A 46 1.84 -0.94 -13.11
CA VAL A 46 0.54 -0.24 -13.05
C VAL A 46 0.30 0.53 -14.34
N ILE A 47 1.29 1.31 -14.77
CA ILE A 47 1.32 1.91 -16.10
C ILE A 47 2.80 2.04 -16.51
N GLY A 48 3.11 1.61 -17.74
CA GLY A 48 4.45 1.75 -18.31
C GLY A 48 4.81 3.21 -18.62
N ASP A 49 5.97 3.40 -19.22
CA ASP A 49 6.49 4.74 -19.54
C ASP A 49 5.49 5.60 -20.33
N PHE A 50 5.30 6.82 -19.86
CA PHE A 50 4.65 7.87 -20.62
C PHE A 50 5.41 9.19 -20.51
N ALA A 51 5.48 9.92 -21.62
CA ALA A 51 6.09 11.23 -21.68
C ALA A 51 5.29 12.27 -20.87
N THR A 52 6.02 13.21 -20.26
CA THR A 52 5.43 14.37 -19.57
C THR A 52 5.40 15.61 -20.47
N SER A 53 4.99 16.74 -19.90
CA SER A 53 4.96 18.05 -20.56
C SER A 53 5.73 19.08 -19.74
N ALA A 54 6.35 20.04 -20.43
CA ALA A 54 7.06 21.17 -19.83
C ALA A 54 6.13 22.35 -19.48
N THR A 55 4.91 22.38 -20.02
CA THR A 55 4.03 23.57 -19.96
C THR A 55 2.73 23.33 -19.21
N VAL A 56 2.23 22.09 -19.21
CA VAL A 56 0.94 21.74 -18.57
C VAL A 56 1.07 20.43 -17.80
N PRO A 57 0.25 20.21 -16.76
CA PRO A 57 0.19 18.92 -16.09
C PRO A 57 -0.18 17.80 -17.07
N THR A 58 0.52 16.67 -16.94
CA THR A 58 0.18 15.44 -17.66
C THR A 58 -0.80 14.63 -16.82
N VAL A 59 -1.94 14.29 -17.39
CA VAL A 59 -3.00 13.53 -16.70
C VAL A 59 -3.28 12.23 -17.46
N LYS A 60 -3.22 11.11 -16.76
CA LYS A 60 -3.60 9.78 -17.26
C LYS A 60 -4.87 9.31 -16.55
N ILE A 61 -5.83 8.80 -17.31
CA ILE A 61 -7.13 8.29 -16.82
C ILE A 61 -7.49 6.90 -17.38
N THR A 62 -6.60 6.32 -18.19
CA THR A 62 -6.78 4.99 -18.82
C THR A 62 -5.43 4.30 -18.96
N GLY A 63 -5.44 3.00 -19.27
CA GLY A 63 -4.21 2.20 -19.47
C GLY A 63 -3.61 1.65 -18.18
N PHE A 64 -4.35 1.68 -17.08
CA PHE A 64 -3.90 1.15 -15.80
C PHE A 64 -4.14 -0.35 -15.70
N THR A 65 -3.15 -1.06 -15.16
CA THR A 65 -3.29 -2.40 -14.61
C THR A 65 -3.32 -2.29 -13.09
N ASN A 66 -4.38 -2.80 -12.47
CA ASN A 66 -4.51 -2.74 -11.02
C ASN A 66 -3.54 -3.74 -10.35
N PRO A 67 -3.00 -3.42 -9.16
CA PRO A 67 -2.26 -4.38 -8.36
C PRO A 67 -3.06 -5.68 -8.12
N SER A 68 -2.38 -6.81 -8.02
CA SER A 68 -3.01 -8.12 -7.76
C SER A 68 -3.73 -8.19 -6.41
N CYS A 69 -3.28 -7.40 -5.44
CA CYS A 69 -3.95 -7.11 -4.19
C CYS A 69 -3.64 -5.66 -3.75
N PRO A 70 -4.39 -5.08 -2.80
CA PRO A 70 -4.07 -3.77 -2.26
C PRO A 70 -2.62 -3.66 -1.80
N LYS A 71 -1.85 -2.77 -2.45
CA LYS A 71 -0.41 -2.57 -2.25
C LYS A 71 -0.06 -1.09 -2.35
N ASN A 72 1.05 -0.70 -1.73
CA ASN A 72 1.60 0.62 -2.05
C ASN A 72 2.09 0.69 -3.49
N LEU A 73 2.19 1.90 -4.03
CA LEU A 73 2.67 2.13 -5.38
C LEU A 73 4.05 2.78 -5.36
N THR A 74 4.73 2.74 -6.49
CA THR A 74 5.98 3.48 -6.74
C THR A 74 5.82 4.34 -7.98
N VAL A 75 6.46 5.50 -7.99
CA VAL A 75 6.53 6.37 -9.16
C VAL A 75 8.00 6.63 -9.46
N THR A 76 8.43 6.26 -10.66
CA THR A 76 9.82 6.46 -11.09
C THR A 76 9.84 7.47 -12.23
N CYS A 77 10.80 8.40 -12.18
CA CYS A 77 11.11 9.26 -13.32
C CYS A 77 12.31 8.72 -14.11
N GLY A 78 12.25 8.87 -15.43
CA GLY A 78 13.27 8.47 -16.40
C GLY A 78 13.39 9.47 -17.55
N GLY A 79 14.05 9.07 -18.64
CA GLY A 79 14.18 9.89 -19.85
C GLY A 79 15.38 10.84 -19.81
N VAL A 80 15.13 12.15 -19.78
CA VAL A 80 16.17 13.20 -19.68
C VAL A 80 16.21 13.73 -18.25
N ASP A 81 17.32 13.50 -17.56
CA ASP A 81 17.50 13.86 -16.15
C ASP A 81 17.41 15.38 -15.94
N ALA A 82 18.08 16.18 -16.77
CA ALA A 82 18.10 17.64 -16.71
C ALA A 82 16.72 18.32 -16.87
N ASP A 83 15.70 17.56 -17.28
CA ASP A 83 14.32 18.04 -17.39
C ASP A 83 13.49 17.72 -16.13
N VAL A 84 14.02 16.93 -15.18
CA VAL A 84 13.32 16.52 -13.95
C VAL A 84 13.24 17.69 -12.98
N LYS A 85 12.00 18.02 -12.59
CA LYS A 85 11.67 19.06 -11.62
C LYS A 85 11.30 18.46 -10.27
N ALA A 86 11.56 19.18 -9.18
CA ALA A 86 11.05 18.84 -7.84
C ALA A 86 9.53 19.07 -7.75
N VAL A 87 8.77 18.13 -8.31
CA VAL A 87 7.30 18.09 -8.27
C VAL A 87 6.84 16.78 -7.67
N GLN A 88 5.61 16.80 -7.14
CA GLN A 88 4.97 15.63 -6.55
C GLN A 88 3.92 15.07 -7.51
N VAL A 89 3.99 13.78 -7.75
CA VAL A 89 2.95 13.07 -8.51
C VAL A 89 1.78 12.77 -7.58
N VAL A 90 0.57 12.94 -8.09
CA VAL A 90 -0.66 12.60 -7.37
C VAL A 90 -1.34 11.42 -8.05
N ILE A 91 -1.64 10.38 -7.27
CA ILE A 91 -2.38 9.21 -7.74
C ILE A 91 -3.73 9.15 -7.02
N GLU A 92 -4.78 8.87 -7.78
CA GLU A 92 -6.13 8.62 -7.28
C GLU A 92 -6.57 7.22 -7.68
N GLY A 93 -7.39 6.59 -6.84
CA GLY A 93 -7.80 5.21 -6.98
C GLY A 93 -8.78 4.79 -5.91
N THR A 94 -8.85 3.49 -5.61
CA THR A 94 -9.67 2.98 -4.50
C THR A 94 -8.87 2.16 -3.50
N ASN A 95 -9.32 2.15 -2.24
CA ASN A 95 -8.77 1.32 -1.18
C ASN A 95 -9.42 -0.08 -1.15
N TYR A 96 -9.09 -0.85 -0.12
CA TYR A 96 -9.61 -2.21 0.09
C TYR A 96 -11.15 -2.27 0.12
N ALA A 97 -11.80 -1.23 0.67
CA ALA A 97 -13.25 -1.11 0.80
C ALA A 97 -13.92 -0.43 -0.40
N ASP A 98 -13.20 -0.28 -1.53
CA ASP A 98 -13.65 0.42 -2.74
C ASP A 98 -13.96 1.92 -2.53
N GLU A 99 -13.48 2.51 -1.43
CA GLU A 99 -13.59 3.95 -1.19
C GLU A 99 -12.52 4.69 -2.00
N ILE A 100 -12.87 5.85 -2.53
CA ILE A 100 -11.95 6.69 -3.30
C ILE A 100 -10.86 7.24 -2.38
N ILE A 101 -9.61 7.07 -2.79
CA ILE A 101 -8.44 7.58 -2.09
C ILE A 101 -7.54 8.36 -3.05
N SER A 102 -6.76 9.26 -2.46
CA SER A 102 -5.68 9.97 -3.14
C SER A 102 -4.40 9.93 -2.30
N GLU A 103 -3.27 9.87 -2.99
CA GLU A 103 -1.93 10.01 -2.42
C GLU A 103 -1.09 10.98 -3.24
N THR A 104 -0.44 11.92 -2.53
CA THR A 104 0.62 12.77 -3.07
C THR A 104 1.96 12.15 -2.70
N PHE A 105 2.75 11.77 -3.70
CA PHE A 105 4.05 11.13 -3.51
C PHE A 105 5.10 12.14 -3.05
N PRO A 106 6.22 11.68 -2.46
CA PRO A 106 7.39 12.53 -2.29
C PRO A 106 7.79 13.23 -3.60
N ALA A 107 8.42 14.40 -3.48
CA ALA A 107 8.87 15.13 -4.66
C ALA A 107 10.12 14.46 -5.24
N PHE A 108 10.22 14.42 -6.56
CA PHE A 108 11.46 14.00 -7.21
C PHE A 108 12.62 14.94 -6.86
N THR A 109 13.84 14.42 -7.02
CA THR A 109 15.05 15.25 -6.94
C THR A 109 15.26 15.96 -8.28
N VAL A 110 15.48 17.27 -8.26
CA VAL A 110 15.79 18.05 -9.48
C VAL A 110 17.00 17.46 -10.20
N ASN A 111 16.91 17.37 -11.53
CA ASN A 111 17.99 16.91 -12.41
C ASN A 111 18.53 15.50 -12.11
N ALA A 112 17.69 14.64 -11.53
CA ALA A 112 18.07 13.27 -11.19
C ALA A 112 16.89 12.33 -11.31
N PHE A 113 17.16 11.08 -11.69
CA PHE A 113 16.16 10.02 -11.60
C PHE A 113 16.04 9.53 -10.17
N SER A 114 14.80 9.34 -9.75
CA SER A 114 14.48 8.70 -8.48
C SER A 114 13.19 7.91 -8.59
N THR A 115 13.05 6.96 -7.66
CA THR A 115 11.83 6.21 -7.43
C THR A 115 11.25 6.66 -6.10
N GLU A 116 10.07 7.25 -6.16
CA GLU A 116 9.34 7.69 -4.98
C GLU A 116 8.33 6.62 -4.57
N ILE A 117 8.36 6.26 -3.29
CA ILE A 117 7.57 5.15 -2.75
C ILE A 117 6.37 5.70 -1.98
N GLY A 118 5.18 5.24 -2.36
CA GLY A 118 3.92 5.56 -1.67
C GLY A 118 3.78 4.82 -0.34
N SER A 119 2.90 5.34 0.50
CA SER A 119 2.54 4.79 1.80
C SER A 119 1.17 4.12 1.81
N LYS A 120 0.22 4.59 0.99
CA LYS A 120 -1.16 4.07 0.98
C LYS A 120 -1.28 2.83 0.12
N ALA A 121 -2.10 1.87 0.57
CA ALA A 121 -2.43 0.67 -0.20
C ALA A 121 -3.59 0.93 -1.19
N PHE A 122 -3.28 0.90 -2.48
CA PHE A 122 -4.25 1.02 -3.57
C PHE A 122 -4.72 -0.35 -4.04
N LYS A 123 -6.04 -0.54 -4.06
CA LYS A 123 -6.72 -1.68 -4.73
C LYS A 123 -6.83 -1.42 -6.23
N THR A 124 -7.19 -0.21 -6.61
CA THR A 124 -7.27 0.21 -8.02
C THR A 124 -6.61 1.56 -8.22
N VAL A 125 -6.21 1.85 -9.46
CA VAL A 125 -5.74 3.17 -9.89
C VAL A 125 -6.66 3.70 -10.98
N THR A 126 -7.14 4.93 -10.80
CA THR A 126 -8.09 5.56 -11.73
C THR A 126 -7.52 6.81 -12.37
N LYS A 127 -6.52 7.46 -11.74
CA LYS A 127 -5.89 8.65 -12.30
C LYS A 127 -4.47 8.85 -11.77
N VAL A 128 -3.59 9.29 -12.66
CA VAL A 128 -2.23 9.76 -12.33
C VAL A 128 -2.08 11.18 -12.86
N THR A 129 -1.68 12.10 -12.00
CA THR A 129 -1.43 13.50 -12.34
C THR A 129 0.03 13.84 -12.05
N VAL A 130 0.75 14.23 -13.09
CA VAL A 130 2.13 14.69 -13.01
C VAL A 130 2.15 16.18 -13.33
N PRO A 131 2.59 17.05 -12.41
CA PRO A 131 2.79 18.47 -12.73
C PRO A 131 3.76 18.68 -13.89
N ALA A 132 3.74 19.87 -14.49
CA ALA A 132 4.67 20.20 -15.56
C ALA A 132 6.13 20.08 -15.08
N MET A 133 6.96 19.42 -15.89
CA MET A 133 8.40 19.27 -15.68
C MET A 133 9.16 20.47 -16.24
N ASP A 134 10.49 20.51 -16.10
CA ASP A 134 11.29 21.62 -16.67
C ASP A 134 11.51 21.45 -18.18
N GLY A 135 11.41 20.22 -18.68
CA GLY A 135 11.36 19.90 -20.11
C GLY A 135 10.41 18.74 -20.43
N ALA A 136 10.35 18.37 -21.71
CA ALA A 136 9.45 17.31 -22.20
C ALA A 136 10.14 15.94 -22.34
N GLY A 137 11.43 15.86 -22.01
CA GLY A 137 12.22 14.63 -22.11
C GLY A 137 12.02 13.65 -20.96
N VAL A 138 11.30 14.04 -19.89
CA VAL A 138 11.01 13.16 -18.75
C VAL A 138 9.94 12.13 -19.12
N THR A 139 10.19 10.87 -18.75
CA THR A 139 9.17 9.83 -18.71
C THR A 139 8.81 9.50 -17.27
N ILE A 140 7.57 9.08 -17.07
CA ILE A 140 7.07 8.57 -15.80
C ILE A 140 6.47 7.19 -16.02
N HIS A 141 6.74 6.29 -15.10
CA HIS A 141 6.03 5.02 -14.97
C HIS A 141 5.63 4.77 -13.52
N VAL A 142 4.59 3.96 -13.33
CA VAL A 142 4.07 3.62 -12.00
C VAL A 142 4.12 2.11 -11.82
N GLY A 143 4.71 1.68 -10.71
CA GLY A 143 4.79 0.29 -10.28
C GLY A 143 3.99 0.02 -9.02
N HIS A 144 3.97 -1.25 -8.61
CA HIS A 144 3.55 -1.64 -7.26
C HIS A 144 4.77 -1.93 -6.39
N GLY A 145 4.66 -1.59 -5.10
CA GLY A 145 5.66 -1.93 -4.09
C GLY A 145 5.38 -3.26 -3.38
N GLU A 146 6.07 -3.45 -2.26
CA GLU A 146 5.99 -4.67 -1.44
C GLU A 146 5.05 -4.54 -0.24
N LYS A 147 4.66 -3.32 0.17
CA LYS A 147 3.77 -3.15 1.32
C LYS A 147 2.39 -3.68 0.97
N LEU A 148 1.91 -4.63 1.74
CA LEU A 148 0.57 -5.21 1.61
C LEU A 148 -0.44 -4.42 2.43
N GLY A 149 -1.60 -4.13 1.86
CA GLY A 149 -2.71 -3.51 2.59
C GLY A 149 -3.36 -4.48 3.58
N LEU A 150 -3.54 -4.05 4.82
CA LEU A 150 -4.27 -4.78 5.85
C LEU A 150 -5.76 -4.44 5.79
N PRO A 151 -6.69 -5.42 5.88
CA PRO A 151 -8.13 -5.18 5.77
C PRO A 151 -8.77 -4.74 7.09
N TYR A 152 -8.02 -4.06 7.96
CA TYR A 152 -8.48 -3.62 9.28
C TYR A 152 -8.03 -2.19 9.58
N LEU A 153 -8.90 -1.42 10.25
CA LEU A 153 -8.52 -0.16 10.90
C LEU A 153 -7.87 -0.48 12.23
N LEU A 154 -6.58 -0.21 12.37
CA LEU A 154 -5.81 -0.55 13.56
C LEU A 154 -5.37 0.74 14.29
N PRO A 155 -5.75 0.95 15.56
CA PRO A 155 -5.27 2.09 16.34
C PRO A 155 -3.82 1.92 16.84
N HIS A 156 -3.31 0.69 16.85
CA HIS A 156 -1.94 0.34 17.23
C HIS A 156 -1.55 -0.95 16.50
N ASN A 157 -0.26 -1.27 16.47
CA ASN A 157 0.21 -2.52 15.85
C ASN A 157 -0.24 -3.73 16.68
N THR A 158 -1.11 -4.54 16.10
CA THR A 158 -1.62 -5.79 16.70
C THR A 158 -1.12 -7.05 15.99
N VAL A 159 -0.19 -6.92 15.03
CA VAL A 159 0.41 -8.06 14.33
C VAL A 159 1.27 -8.84 15.32
N ILE A 160 0.97 -10.12 15.46
CA ILE A 160 1.66 -11.04 16.38
C ILE A 160 2.81 -11.74 15.67
N LYS A 161 2.57 -12.20 14.43
CA LYS A 161 3.58 -12.87 13.62
C LYS A 161 3.23 -12.83 12.14
N THR A 162 4.26 -12.89 11.32
CA THR A 162 4.20 -13.15 9.89
C THR A 162 4.87 -14.48 9.56
N VAL A 163 4.29 -15.20 8.60
CA VAL A 163 4.84 -16.44 8.07
C VAL A 163 5.03 -16.22 6.57
N PHE A 164 6.26 -16.39 6.11
CA PHE A 164 6.65 -16.30 4.71
C PHE A 164 7.08 -17.67 4.21
N ASP A 165 6.48 -18.14 3.11
CA ASP A 165 6.75 -19.47 2.54
C ASP A 165 6.65 -20.61 3.58
N ASN A 166 5.60 -20.55 4.41
CA ASN A 166 5.33 -21.47 5.53
C ASN A 166 6.37 -21.44 6.67
N THR A 167 7.26 -20.44 6.71
CA THR A 167 8.26 -20.24 7.76
C THR A 167 8.02 -18.93 8.50
N VAL A 168 8.03 -18.95 9.83
CA VAL A 168 7.87 -17.72 10.63
C VAL A 168 9.06 -16.80 10.34
N GLU A 169 8.78 -15.53 10.06
CA GLU A 169 9.83 -14.51 9.85
C GLU A 169 10.68 -14.36 11.12
N ALA A 170 12.00 -14.32 10.95
CA ALA A 170 12.93 -14.17 12.08
C ALA A 170 12.87 -12.76 12.68
N ASN A 171 12.65 -11.76 11.82
CA ASN A 171 12.46 -10.37 12.18
C ASN A 171 10.98 -10.01 12.09
N ALA A 172 10.53 -9.11 12.95
CA ALA A 172 9.18 -8.60 12.89
C ALA A 172 8.99 -7.72 11.63
N PRO A 173 7.81 -7.76 10.99
CA PRO A 173 7.50 -6.90 9.87
C PRO A 173 7.38 -5.43 10.31
N THR A 174 7.58 -4.51 9.37
CA THR A 174 7.21 -3.11 9.59
C THR A 174 5.72 -2.93 9.35
N VAL A 175 4.99 -2.47 10.38
CA VAL A 175 3.54 -2.28 10.31
C VAL A 175 3.22 -0.79 10.45
N THR A 176 2.50 -0.24 9.48
CA THR A 176 1.88 1.08 9.57
C THR A 176 0.41 0.91 9.93
N VAL A 177 -0.09 1.75 10.83
CA VAL A 177 -1.44 1.62 11.39
C VAL A 177 -2.20 2.94 11.31
N SER A 178 -3.52 2.85 11.17
CA SER A 178 -4.42 3.99 11.23
C SER A 178 -5.81 3.57 11.72
N ALA A 179 -6.30 4.28 12.73
CA ALA A 179 -7.64 4.08 13.28
C ALA A 179 -8.77 4.58 12.35
N THR A 180 -8.45 5.39 11.35
CA THR A 180 -9.45 6.13 10.54
C THR A 180 -9.31 5.97 9.04
N ALA A 181 -8.14 5.58 8.53
CA ALA A 181 -7.87 5.45 7.10
C ALA A 181 -7.42 4.02 6.77
N LEU A 182 -8.27 3.26 6.10
CA LEU A 182 -8.04 1.84 5.83
C LEU A 182 -6.80 1.63 4.94
N GLU A 183 -6.63 2.50 3.95
CA GLU A 183 -5.49 2.46 3.03
C GLU A 183 -4.14 2.76 3.71
N SER A 184 -4.16 3.35 4.90
CA SER A 184 -2.97 3.65 5.70
C SER A 184 -2.60 2.53 6.68
N ASN A 185 -3.28 1.38 6.62
CA ASN A 185 -2.90 0.19 7.37
C ASN A 185 -2.16 -0.76 6.42
N THR A 186 -0.84 -0.86 6.58
CA THR A 186 0.01 -1.67 5.70
C THR A 186 1.01 -2.50 6.50
N ILE A 187 1.45 -3.59 5.89
CA ILE A 187 2.49 -4.48 6.42
C ILE A 187 3.57 -4.67 5.36
N ASP A 188 4.81 -4.49 5.78
CA ASP A 188 6.01 -4.74 5.00
C ASP A 188 6.79 -5.86 5.69
N LEU A 189 6.98 -6.98 5.00
CA LEU A 189 7.71 -8.12 5.55
C LEU A 189 9.21 -7.79 5.61
N ASP A 190 9.96 -8.50 6.45
CA ASP A 190 11.42 -8.40 6.44
C ASP A 190 11.99 -9.11 5.21
N SER A 191 11.36 -10.22 4.81
CA SER A 191 11.62 -10.87 3.52
C SER A 191 10.88 -10.20 2.37
N ALA A 192 11.56 -10.05 1.24
CA ALA A 192 10.95 -9.62 -0.02
C ALA A 192 9.86 -10.60 -0.49
N LEU A 193 8.81 -10.06 -1.12
CA LEU A 193 7.64 -10.82 -1.57
C LEU A 193 7.95 -11.65 -2.84
N ASN A 194 8.72 -12.72 -2.72
CA ASN A 194 9.20 -13.50 -3.87
C ASN A 194 8.16 -14.50 -4.42
N SER A 195 6.92 -14.05 -4.64
CA SER A 195 5.80 -14.89 -5.10
C SER A 195 5.58 -16.11 -4.22
N LYS A 196 5.68 -15.91 -2.91
CA LYS A 196 5.43 -16.94 -1.89
C LYS A 196 4.20 -16.59 -1.07
N VAL A 197 3.57 -17.59 -0.48
CA VAL A 197 2.43 -17.38 0.42
C VAL A 197 2.89 -16.57 1.63
N VAL A 198 2.06 -15.62 2.03
CA VAL A 198 2.24 -14.79 3.23
C VAL A 198 1.05 -14.99 4.15
N ASP A 199 1.31 -15.34 5.41
CA ASP A 199 0.29 -15.37 6.46
C ASP A 199 0.59 -14.31 7.51
N VAL A 200 -0.43 -13.53 7.87
CA VAL A 200 -0.38 -12.49 8.90
C VAL A 200 -1.35 -12.88 10.00
N TYR A 201 -0.84 -13.01 11.22
CA TYR A 201 -1.65 -13.24 12.41
C TYR A 201 -1.69 -11.97 13.23
N LEU A 202 -2.89 -11.48 13.55
CA LEU A 202 -3.09 -10.23 14.25
C LEU A 202 -4.29 -10.30 15.21
N MET A 203 -4.26 -9.45 16.24
CA MET A 203 -5.40 -9.29 17.15
C MET A 203 -6.40 -8.27 16.60
N VAL A 204 -7.69 -8.59 16.68
CA VAL A 204 -8.83 -7.72 16.26
C VAL A 204 -9.93 -7.68 17.31
#